data_AF-A0A8I2JZ48-F1
#
_entry.id   AF-A0A8I2JZ48-F1
#
_cell.length_a   1.000
_cell.length_b   1.000
_cell.length_c   1.000
_cell.angle_alpha   90.00
_cell.angle_beta   90.00
_cell.angle_gamma   90.00
#
_symmetry.space_group_name_H-M   'P 1'
#
loop_
_entity.id
_entity.type
_entity.pdbx_description
1 polymer ?
#
loop_
_entity_poly.entity_id
_entity_poly.type
_entity_poly.pdbx_seq_one_letter_code
_entity_poly.pdbx_strand_id
1 'polypeptide(L)'
;MGFSVHETIKKERKLKKQRFLSNFQNGQTGEVIAIGGGKEGIGKSFLTANLGIHLAKTGKQIILIDGDLASLNLHTRLGMETPQHTLSDYIQGKVEH
;
A
#
# COMPACT_ATOMS: atom_id res chain seq x y z
N MET A 1 15.98 -24.84 22.62
CA MET A 1 14.78 -23.98 22.62
C MET A 1 14.78 -23.18 21.32
N GLY A 2 14.09 -23.65 20.28
CA GLY A 2 14.04 -22.97 18.98
C GLY A 2 12.67 -22.33 18.80
N PHE A 3 12.62 -21.02 18.56
CA PHE A 3 11.39 -20.36 18.16
C PHE A 3 10.91 -20.95 16.82
N SER A 4 9.61 -21.24 16.71
CA SER A 4 9.03 -21.67 15.44
C SER A 4 9.11 -20.55 14.40
N VAL A 5 9.34 -20.88 13.12
CA VAL A 5 9.35 -19.90 11.99
C VAL A 5 8.11 -19.00 12.02
N HIS A 6 6.97 -19.55 12.41
CA HIS A 6 5.71 -18.82 12.57
C HIS A 6 5.76 -17.76 13.68
N GLU A 7 6.41 -18.06 14.79
CA GLU A 7 6.60 -17.11 15.89
C GLU A 7 7.55 -15.98 15.50
N THR A 8 8.60 -16.30 14.76
CA THR A 8 9.55 -15.31 14.23
C THR A 8 8.85 -14.31 13.29
N ILE A 9 8.06 -14.78 12.32
CA ILE A 9 7.31 -13.91 11.40
C ILE A 9 6.30 -13.03 12.16
N LYS A 10 5.57 -13.59 13.12
CA LYS A 10 4.64 -12.81 13.97
C LYS A 10 5.37 -11.72 14.76
N LYS A 11 6.52 -12.04 15.32
CA LYS A 11 7.34 -11.10 16.09
C LYS A 11 7.84 -9.94 15.20
N GLU A 12 8.36 -10.25 14.01
CA GLU A 12 8.80 -9.23 13.05
C GLU A 12 7.66 -8.30 12.60
N ARG A 13 6.49 -8.85 12.29
CA ARG A 13 5.31 -8.06 11.93
C ARG A 13 4.89 -7.13 13.07
N LYS A 14 4.87 -7.63 14.31
CA LYS A 14 4.55 -6.83 15.50
C LYS A 14 5.56 -5.69 15.70
N LEU A 15 6.85 -5.96 15.51
CA LEU A 15 7.92 -4.98 15.65
C LEU A 15 7.84 -3.89 14.57
N LYS A 16 7.61 -4.26 13.30
CA LYS A 16 7.40 -3.29 12.21
C LYS A 16 6.18 -2.40 12.47
N LYS A 17 5.07 -2.97 12.96
CA LYS A 17 3.86 -2.20 13.32
C LYS A 17 4.14 -1.22 14.46
N GLN A 18 4.84 -1.64 15.53
CA GLN A 18 5.23 -0.75 16.63
C GLN A 18 6.12 0.40 16.15
N ARG A 19 7.10 0.11 15.30
CA ARG A 19 8.00 1.14 14.76
C ARG A 19 7.24 2.13 13.88
N PHE A 20 6.33 1.66 13.03
CA PHE A 20 5.47 2.52 12.22
C PHE A 20 4.62 3.46 13.08
N LEU A 21 3.93 2.92 14.09
CA LEU A 21 3.09 3.71 15.00
C LEU A 21 3.90 4.73 15.80
N SER A 22 5.09 4.34 16.28
CA SER A 22 6.01 5.23 16.98
C SER A 22 6.48 6.39 16.08
N ASN A 23 6.88 6.11 14.84
CA ASN A 23 7.27 7.14 13.88
C ASN A 23 6.11 8.13 13.61
N PHE A 24 4.90 7.62 13.45
CA PHE A 24 3.70 8.45 13.26
C PHE A 24 3.42 9.35 14.48
N GLN A 25 3.48 8.80 15.70
CA GLN A 25 3.31 9.57 16.95
C GLN A 25 4.38 10.64 17.14
N ASN A 26 5.61 10.37 16.68
CA ASN A 26 6.71 11.34 16.71
C ASN A 26 6.65 12.38 15.58
N GLY A 27 5.55 12.44 14.83
CA GLY A 27 5.37 13.40 13.73
C GLY A 27 6.30 13.16 12.54
N GLN A 28 6.93 11.98 12.42
CA GLN A 28 7.69 11.65 11.22
C GLN A 28 6.72 11.47 10.05
N THR A 29 6.73 12.41 9.12
CA THR A 29 5.94 12.35 7.90
C THR A 29 6.65 11.50 6.86
N GLY A 30 5.90 10.61 6.19
CA GLY A 30 6.38 9.94 5.00
C GLY A 30 6.41 10.90 3.80
N GLU A 31 7.19 10.55 2.79
CA GLU A 31 7.17 11.23 1.49
C GLU A 31 5.93 10.79 0.70
N VAL A 32 5.21 11.75 0.11
CA VAL A 32 4.03 11.50 -0.74
C VAL A 32 4.39 11.80 -2.19
N ILE A 33 4.27 10.81 -3.05
CA ILE A 33 4.51 10.94 -4.49
C ILE A 33 3.20 10.74 -5.23
N ALA A 34 2.69 11.80 -5.85
CA ALA A 34 1.50 11.74 -6.69
C ALA A 34 1.87 11.45 -8.15
N ILE A 35 1.28 10.40 -8.73
CA ILE A 35 1.47 10.05 -10.15
C ILE A 35 0.17 10.36 -10.90
N GLY A 36 0.21 11.36 -11.79
CA GLY A 36 -0.95 11.85 -12.52
C GLY A 36 -0.73 11.95 -14.03
N GLY A 37 -1.79 12.27 -14.77
CA GLY A 37 -1.74 12.57 -16.20
C GLY A 37 -3.11 12.51 -16.88
N GLY A 38 -3.31 13.38 -17.87
CA GLY A 38 -4.65 13.73 -18.40
C GLY A 38 -5.28 12.76 -19.40
N LYS A 39 -4.58 11.70 -19.81
CA LYS A 39 -5.10 10.70 -20.74
C LYS A 39 -5.14 9.31 -20.12
N GLU A 40 -6.14 8.52 -20.48
CA GLU A 40 -6.24 7.10 -20.15
C GLU A 40 -5.17 6.29 -20.88
N GLY A 41 -4.70 5.19 -20.27
CA GLY A 41 -3.75 4.28 -20.92
C GLY A 41 -2.29 4.74 -21.02
N ILE A 42 -1.93 5.93 -20.50
CA ILE A 42 -0.53 6.44 -20.55
C ILE A 42 0.46 5.71 -19.62
N GLY A 43 0.01 4.67 -18.89
CA GLY A 43 0.88 3.86 -18.03
C GLY A 43 1.02 4.31 -16.57
N LYS A 44 0.13 5.18 -16.05
CA LYS A 44 0.18 5.66 -14.66
C LYS A 44 0.25 4.52 -13.63
N SER A 45 -0.69 3.57 -13.69
CA SER A 45 -0.73 2.43 -12.76
C SER A 45 0.45 1.47 -12.96
N PHE A 46 0.96 1.34 -14.21
CA PHE A 46 2.15 0.55 -14.50
C PHE A 46 3.40 1.14 -13.83
N LEU A 47 3.61 2.45 -13.96
CA LEU A 47 4.70 3.15 -13.28
C LEU A 47 4.56 3.07 -11.76
N THR A 48 3.34 3.31 -11.25
CA THR A 48 3.03 3.27 -9.81
C THR A 48 3.38 1.91 -9.19
N ALA A 49 2.94 0.81 -9.81
CA ALA A 49 3.22 -0.54 -9.35
C ALA A 49 4.72 -0.84 -9.32
N ASN A 50 5.43 -0.56 -10.42
CA ASN A 50 6.85 -0.88 -10.53
C ASN A 50 7.73 -0.01 -9.62
N LEU A 51 7.43 1.29 -9.50
CA LEU A 51 8.11 2.18 -8.57
C LEU A 51 7.92 1.69 -7.13
N GLY A 52 6.69 1.32 -6.77
CA GLY A 52 6.41 0.73 -5.46
C GLY A 52 7.21 -0.54 -5.19
N ILE A 53 7.19 -1.49 -6.12
CA ILE A 53 7.96 -2.74 -6.01
C ILE A 53 9.46 -2.44 -5.82
N HIS A 54 10.01 -1.48 -6.57
CA HIS A 54 11.42 -1.08 -6.43
C HIS A 54 11.71 -0.47 -5.05
N LEU A 55 10.90 0.48 -4.59
CA LEU A 55 11.05 1.10 -3.26
C LEU A 55 10.92 0.06 -2.13
N ALA A 56 9.98 -0.88 -2.24
CA ALA A 56 9.84 -1.97 -1.29
C ALA A 56 11.08 -2.88 -1.26
N LYS A 57 11.63 -3.24 -2.44
CA LYS A 57 12.85 -4.06 -2.56
C LYS A 57 14.08 -3.39 -1.98
N THR A 58 14.13 -2.06 -1.95
CA THR A 58 15.22 -1.29 -1.30
C THR A 58 15.02 -1.12 0.22
N GLY A 59 14.04 -1.79 0.80
CA GLY A 59 13.80 -1.80 2.24
C GLY A 59 12.93 -0.66 2.76
N LYS A 60 12.40 0.22 1.89
CA LYS A 60 11.48 1.28 2.31
C LYS A 60 10.13 0.70 2.72
N GLN A 61 9.55 1.25 3.78
CA GLN A 61 8.16 0.99 4.12
C GLN A 61 7.29 1.88 3.24
N ILE A 62 6.49 1.26 2.37
CA ILE A 62 5.67 1.98 1.39
C ILE A 62 4.21 1.54 1.48
N ILE A 63 3.33 2.43 1.01
CA ILE A 63 1.92 2.15 0.75
C ILE A 63 1.67 2.62 -0.68
N LEU A 64 1.02 1.78 -1.50
CA LEU A 64 0.49 2.21 -2.78
C LEU A 64 -1.01 2.42 -2.62
N ILE A 65 -1.49 3.55 -3.16
CA ILE A 65 -2.90 3.94 -3.14
C ILE A 65 -3.34 4.06 -4.58
N ASP A 66 -4.43 3.37 -4.94
CA ASP A 66 -5.09 3.60 -6.22
C ASP A 66 -6.02 4.82 -6.07
N GLY A 67 -5.58 5.96 -6.60
CA GLY A 67 -6.33 7.21 -6.54
C GLY A 67 -7.39 7.34 -7.64
N ASP A 68 -7.45 6.40 -8.59
CA ASP A 68 -8.47 6.40 -9.65
C ASP A 68 -9.73 5.69 -9.17
N LEU A 69 -10.59 6.44 -8.47
CA LEU A 69 -11.83 5.93 -7.89
C LEU A 69 -12.86 5.45 -8.95
N ALA A 70 -12.69 5.85 -10.21
CA ALA A 70 -13.58 5.51 -11.32
C ALA A 70 -13.11 4.26 -12.08
N SER A 71 -11.79 4.09 -12.23
CA SER A 71 -11.18 2.98 -12.98
C SER A 71 -10.00 2.41 -12.20
N LEU A 72 -10.30 1.62 -11.16
CA LEU A 72 -9.29 0.98 -10.34
C LEU A 72 -8.51 -0.05 -11.16
N ASN A 73 -7.20 0.15 -11.27
CA ASN A 73 -6.34 -0.65 -12.16
C ASN A 73 -5.11 -1.19 -11.44
N LEU A 74 -4.76 -0.67 -10.26
CA LEU A 74 -3.51 -1.01 -9.58
C LEU A 74 -3.48 -2.47 -9.09
N HIS A 75 -4.60 -2.97 -8.58
CA HIS A 75 -4.72 -4.36 -8.11
C HIS A 75 -4.37 -5.36 -9.23
N THR A 76 -4.90 -5.15 -10.44
CA THR A 76 -4.60 -5.95 -11.63
C THR A 76 -3.10 -5.90 -11.99
N ARG A 77 -2.47 -4.73 -11.89
CA ARG A 77 -1.02 -4.58 -12.15
C ARG A 77 -0.15 -5.31 -11.12
N LEU A 78 -0.66 -5.52 -9.91
CA LEU A 78 -0.01 -6.27 -8.85
C LEU A 78 -0.34 -7.77 -8.87
N GLY A 79 -1.14 -8.24 -9.83
CA GLY A 79 -1.58 -9.63 -9.91
C GLY A 79 -2.53 -10.03 -8.78
N MET A 80 -3.26 -9.06 -8.22
CA MET A 80 -4.25 -9.26 -7.16
C MET A 80 -5.65 -9.40 -7.77
N GLU A 81 -6.48 -10.20 -7.12
CA GLU A 81 -7.92 -10.25 -7.43
C GLU A 81 -8.58 -8.89 -7.17
N THR A 82 -9.72 -8.66 -7.82
CA THR A 82 -10.52 -7.47 -7.58
C THR A 82 -10.95 -7.41 -6.11
N PRO A 83 -10.66 -6.31 -5.39
CA PRO A 83 -10.97 -6.21 -3.98
C PRO A 83 -12.49 -6.16 -3.75
N GLN A 84 -12.97 -6.84 -2.70
CA GLN A 84 -14.38 -6.83 -2.32
C GLN A 84 -14.86 -5.46 -1.84
N HIS A 85 -13.95 -4.66 -1.29
CA HIS A 85 -14.20 -3.31 -0.82
C HIS A 85 -13.10 -2.38 -1.33
N THR A 86 -13.51 -1.22 -1.80
CA THR A 86 -12.62 -0.22 -2.38
C THR A 86 -12.63 1.06 -1.56
N LEU A 87 -11.68 1.95 -1.83
CA LEU A 87 -11.70 3.29 -1.25
C LEU A 87 -12.97 4.06 -1.66
N SER A 88 -13.48 3.83 -2.87
CA SER A 88 -14.75 4.39 -3.34
C SER A 88 -15.94 3.95 -2.46
N ASP A 89 -15.99 2.69 -2.07
CA ASP A 89 -17.06 2.17 -1.21
C ASP A 89 -17.06 2.83 0.18
N TYR A 90 -15.86 2.99 0.74
CA TYR A 90 -15.67 3.68 2.02
C TYR A 90 -16.07 5.17 1.93
N ILE A 91 -15.64 5.89 0.88
CA ILE A 91 -16.01 7.31 0.68
C ILE A 91 -17.53 7.46 0.51
N GLN A 92 -18.19 6.47 -0.08
CA GLN A 92 -19.64 6.45 -0.27
C GLN A 92 -20.41 5.97 0.97
N GLY A 93 -19.72 5.61 2.06
CA GLY A 93 -20.35 5.12 3.30
C GLY A 93 -20.95 3.72 3.19
N LYS A 94 -20.54 2.92 2.20
CA LYS A 94 -21.00 1.52 2.05
C LYS A 94 -20.26 0.55 2.97
N VAL A 95 -19.15 0.98 3.55
CA VAL A 95 -18.28 0.21 4.45
C VAL A 95 -17.92 1.09 5.65
N GLU A 96 -18.09 0.56 6.86
CA GLU A 96 -17.77 1.25 8.12
C GLU A 96 -16.36 0.92 8.63
N HIS A 97 -15.89 1.70 9.61
CA HIS A 97 -14.56 1.61 10.22
C HIS A 97 -14.38 0.47 11.22
#